data_AF-A0A9D1ATE4-F1
#
_entry.id   AF-A0A9D1ATE4-F1
#
_cell.length_a   1.000
_cell.length_b   1.000
_cell.length_c   1.000
_cell.angle_alpha   90.00
_cell.angle_beta   90.00
_cell.angle_gamma   90.00
#
_symmetry.space_group_name_H-M   'P 1'
#
loop_
_entity.id
_entity.type
_entity.pdbx_description
1 polymer ?
#
loop_
_entity_poly.entity_id
_entity_poly.type
_entity_poly.pdbx_seq_one_letter_code
_entity_poly.pdbx_strand_id
1 'polypeptide(L)'
;MLAPLLLALPMFFGCEKPPIYNGITSVLVHNQTARGVTKTEMTGDKLAQATSCLYKTQEILPEEATDDFLSTIILLQVRDRLGDRMFELYTTENLKGDKGFYKNPCIYRIIHEN
;
A
#
# COMPACT_ATOMS: atom_id res chain seq x y z
N MET A 1 -32.96 -39.66 19.90
CA MET A 1 -31.85 -39.86 18.94
C MET A 1 -31.22 -38.49 18.69
N LEU A 2 -29.92 -38.35 18.97
CA LEU A 2 -29.17 -37.10 18.84
C LEU A 2 -29.06 -36.66 17.39
N ALA A 3 -29.23 -35.36 17.15
CA ALA A 3 -29.01 -34.68 15.88
C ALA A 3 -27.52 -34.62 15.49
N PRO A 4 -27.22 -34.35 14.21
CA PRO A 4 -26.12 -33.48 13.87
C PRO A 4 -26.67 -32.23 13.17
N LEU A 5 -26.71 -31.13 13.93
CA LEU A 5 -26.87 -29.80 13.39
C LEU A 5 -25.57 -29.46 12.64
N LEU A 6 -25.55 -29.59 11.30
CA LEU A 6 -24.46 -29.07 10.49
C LEU A 6 -24.51 -27.53 10.54
N LEU A 7 -23.74 -26.96 11.46
CA LEU A 7 -23.35 -25.56 11.45
C LEU A 7 -22.45 -25.34 10.22
N ALA A 8 -23.06 -24.89 9.12
CA ALA A 8 -22.31 -24.26 8.04
C ALA A 8 -21.76 -22.94 8.59
N LEU A 9 -20.48 -22.91 8.96
CA LEU A 9 -19.76 -21.65 9.15
C LEU A 9 -19.77 -20.94 7.79
N PRO A 10 -20.36 -19.74 7.65
CA PRO A 10 -20.03 -18.91 6.52
C PRO A 10 -18.54 -18.59 6.67
N MET A 11 -17.72 -19.14 5.79
CA MET A 11 -16.34 -18.69 5.64
C MET A 11 -16.43 -17.21 5.30
N PHE A 12 -16.13 -16.36 6.27
CA PHE A 12 -15.80 -14.96 6.03
C PHE A 12 -14.48 -14.98 5.26
N PHE A 13 -14.56 -15.24 3.94
CA PHE A 13 -13.59 -14.68 3.02
C PHE A 13 -13.74 -13.17 3.23
N GLY A 14 -12.83 -12.60 4.02
CA GLY A 14 -12.64 -11.17 4.01
C GLY A 14 -12.44 -10.82 2.55
N CYS A 15 -13.42 -10.16 1.93
CA CYS A 15 -13.14 -9.30 0.80
C CYS A 15 -12.25 -8.21 1.39
N GLU A 16 -10.96 -8.50 1.53
CA GLU A 16 -9.97 -7.47 1.50
C GLU A 16 -10.23 -6.77 0.15
N LYS A 17 -10.43 -5.46 0.25
CA LYS A 17 -10.73 -4.59 -0.88
C LYS A 17 -9.50 -3.73 -1.05
N PRO A 18 -9.14 -3.38 -2.30
CA PRO A 18 -8.02 -2.49 -2.56
C PRO A 18 -8.19 -1.19 -1.76
N PRO A 19 -7.10 -0.49 -1.44
CA PRO A 19 -7.15 0.68 -0.58
C PRO A 19 -8.01 1.74 -1.25
N ILE A 20 -9.20 1.99 -0.70
CA ILE A 20 -10.14 2.96 -1.25
C ILE A 20 -9.69 4.36 -0.82
N TYR A 21 -9.31 5.21 -1.76
CA TYR A 21 -8.94 6.60 -1.46
C TYR A 21 -10.07 7.58 -1.75
N ASN A 22 -10.28 8.59 -0.91
CA ASN A 22 -11.25 9.67 -1.13
C ASN A 22 -10.57 11.04 -1.13
N GLY A 23 -10.13 11.48 -2.30
CA GLY A 23 -9.50 12.78 -2.50
C GLY A 23 -8.15 12.86 -1.77
N ILE A 24 -7.13 12.18 -2.31
CA ILE A 24 -5.76 12.27 -1.79
C ILE A 24 -5.32 13.73 -1.76
N THR A 25 -4.88 14.20 -0.60
CA THR A 25 -4.45 15.60 -0.38
C THR A 25 -2.95 15.74 -0.15
N SER A 26 -2.28 14.69 0.33
CA SER A 26 -0.82 14.69 0.51
C SER A 26 -0.27 13.28 0.36
N VAL A 27 0.94 13.19 -0.18
CA VAL A 27 1.75 11.98 -0.28
C VAL A 27 3.14 12.31 0.23
N LEU A 28 3.58 11.61 1.27
CA LEU A 28 4.84 11.85 1.96
C LEU A 28 5.66 10.56 1.97
N VAL A 29 6.92 10.65 1.55
CA VAL A 29 7.85 9.51 1.52
C VAL A 29 8.76 9.59 2.71
N HIS A 30 8.80 8.54 3.52
CA HIS A 30 9.76 8.38 4.60
C HIS A 30 10.84 7.39 4.14
N ASN A 31 12.09 7.86 4.07
CA ASN A 31 13.23 6.99 3.84
C ASN A 31 13.92 6.73 5.19
N GLN A 32 13.90 5.48 5.65
CA GLN A 32 14.53 5.10 6.90
C GLN A 32 15.93 4.54 6.63
N THR A 33 16.93 5.17 7.24
CA THR A 33 18.33 4.74 7.15
C THR A 33 18.91 4.58 8.55
N ALA A 34 20.11 3.99 8.65
CA ALA A 34 20.85 3.95 9.91
C ALA A 34 21.12 5.34 10.53
N ARG A 35 21.02 6.42 9.75
CA ARG A 35 21.24 7.80 10.19
C ARG A 35 19.96 8.51 10.65
N GLY A 36 18.80 7.86 10.54
CA GLY A 36 17.49 8.42 10.89
C GLY A 36 16.50 8.40 9.73
N VAL A 37 15.40 9.14 9.90
CA VAL A 37 14.28 9.17 8.94
C VAL A 37 14.27 10.51 8.19
N THR A 38 14.39 10.46 6.88
CA THR A 38 14.16 11.62 6.01
C THR A 38 12.74 11.58 5.48
N LYS A 39 12.06 12.73 5.47
CA LYS A 39 10.68 12.87 4.99
C LYS A 39 10.63 13.84 3.81
N THR A 40 10.04 13.40 2.70
CA THR A 40 9.92 14.20 1.47
C THR A 40 8.48 14.25 1.02
N GLU A 41 7.87 15.44 1.06
CA GLU A 41 6.49 15.63 0.60
C GLU A 41 6.46 15.80 -0.91
N MET A 42 5.56 15.07 -1.57
CA MET A 42 5.30 15.25 -2.99
C MET A 42 4.40 16.47 -3.19
N THR A 43 4.79 17.36 -4.11
CA THR A 43 4.06 18.59 -4.42
C THR A 43 3.88 18.76 -5.93
N GLY A 44 2.95 19.61 -6.35
CA GLY A 44 2.70 19.94 -7.76
C GLY A 44 2.45 18.71 -8.64
N ASP A 45 3.15 18.63 -9.77
CA ASP A 45 3.03 17.53 -10.73
C ASP A 45 3.38 16.17 -10.14
N LYS A 46 4.33 16.13 -9.19
CA LYS A 46 4.76 14.88 -8.55
C LYS A 46 3.64 14.31 -7.68
N LEU A 47 2.90 15.17 -6.97
CA LEU A 47 1.70 14.77 -6.23
C LEU A 47 0.60 14.29 -7.17
N ALA A 48 0.38 14.96 -8.30
CA ALA A 48 -0.63 14.56 -9.28
C ALA A 48 -0.32 13.17 -9.89
N GLN A 49 0.94 12.93 -10.25
CA GLN A 49 1.40 11.63 -10.74
C GLN A 49 1.26 10.54 -9.67
N ALA A 50 1.68 10.82 -8.44
CA ALA A 50 1.58 9.86 -7.34
C ALA A 50 0.12 9.50 -7.05
N THR A 51 -0.76 10.50 -7.04
CA THR A 51 -2.21 10.31 -6.89
C THR A 51 -2.75 9.39 -7.98
N SER A 52 -2.41 9.66 -9.25
CA SER A 52 -2.82 8.82 -10.39
C SER A 52 -2.32 7.38 -10.26
N CYS A 53 -1.08 7.19 -9.77
CA CYS A 53 -0.52 5.87 -9.51
C CYS A 53 -1.25 5.16 -8.37
N LEU A 54 -1.53 5.84 -7.27
CA LEU A 54 -2.17 5.25 -6.10
C LEU A 54 -3.59 4.77 -6.42
N TYR A 55 -4.34 5.48 -7.25
CA TYR A 55 -5.65 5.02 -7.72
C TYR A 55 -5.62 3.78 -8.63
N LYS A 56 -4.45 3.34 -9.10
CA LYS A 56 -4.25 2.10 -9.87
C LYS A 56 -3.78 0.92 -9.01
N THR A 57 -3.65 1.11 -7.70
CA THR A 57 -3.20 0.08 -6.76
C THR A 57 -4.17 -1.09 -6.76
N GLN A 58 -3.64 -2.30 -6.96
CA GLN A 58 -4.42 -3.53 -6.93
C GLN A 58 -4.03 -4.33 -5.69
N GLU A 59 -5.01 -4.95 -5.06
CA GLU A 59 -4.74 -5.90 -3.99
C GLU A 59 -4.28 -7.23 -4.59
N ILE A 60 -3.36 -7.88 -3.88
CA ILE A 60 -2.78 -9.16 -4.27
C ILE A 60 -2.64 -10.05 -3.04
N LEU A 61 -2.58 -11.35 -3.27
CA LEU A 61 -2.22 -12.30 -2.23
C LEU A 61 -0.72 -12.17 -1.88
N PRO A 62 -0.31 -12.52 -0.64
CA PRO A 62 1.09 -12.47 -0.24
C PRO A 62 2.02 -13.26 -1.17
N GLU A 63 1.57 -14.41 -1.67
CA GLU A 63 2.32 -15.28 -2.61
C GLU A 63 2.47 -14.70 -4.03
N GLU A 64 1.70 -13.67 -4.37
CA GLU A 64 1.81 -12.96 -5.66
C GLU A 64 2.81 -11.80 -5.60
N ALA A 65 3.32 -11.47 -4.40
CA ALA A 65 4.36 -10.48 -4.24
C ALA A 65 5.68 -11.00 -4.81
N THR A 66 6.44 -10.11 -5.45
CA THR A 66 7.79 -10.45 -5.91
C THR A 66 8.72 -10.67 -4.72
N ASP A 67 9.72 -11.53 -4.88
CA ASP A 67 10.77 -11.78 -3.88
C ASP A 67 11.98 -10.83 -4.01
N ASP A 68 11.94 -9.91 -4.96
CA ASP A 68 12.92 -8.84 -5.18
C ASP A 68 12.80 -7.70 -4.14
N PHE A 69 13.22 -7.98 -2.91
CA PHE A 69 13.15 -7.01 -1.81
C PHE A 69 14.08 -5.81 -2.01
N LEU A 70 13.61 -4.63 -1.61
CA LEU A 70 14.44 -3.43 -1.53
C LEU A 70 15.42 -3.53 -0.35
N SER A 71 16.63 -3.02 -0.55
CA SER A 71 17.66 -2.93 0.50
C SER A 71 17.43 -1.76 1.47
N THR A 72 16.37 -0.99 1.27
CA THR A 72 16.05 0.23 2.04
C THR A 72 14.57 0.22 2.38
N ILE A 73 14.25 0.66 3.60
CA ILE A 73 12.88 0.76 4.08
C ILE A 73 12.32 2.10 3.63
N ILE A 74 11.35 2.05 2.71
CA ILE A 74 10.63 3.21 2.21
C ILE A 74 9.19 3.10 2.68
N LEU A 75 8.74 4.08 3.46
CA LEU A 75 7.34 4.17 3.86
C LEU A 75 6.65 5.28 3.08
N LEU A 76 5.51 4.98 2.49
CA LEU A 76 4.63 5.92 1.81
C LEU A 76 3.46 6.26 2.72
N GLN A 77 3.40 7.50 3.16
CA GLN A 77 2.24 8.06 3.84
C GLN A 77 1.32 8.70 2.81
N VAL A 78 0.05 8.28 2.80
CA VAL A 78 -1.00 8.85 1.94
C VAL A 78 -2.08 9.43 2.84
N ARG A 79 -2.37 10.72 2.68
CA ARG A 79 -3.46 11.41 3.38
C ARG A 79 -4.61 11.67 2.43
N ASP A 80 -5.82 11.30 2.85
CA ASP A 80 -7.06 11.61 2.15
C ASP A 80 -8.14 12.06 3.15
N ARG A 81 -9.40 12.16 2.73
CA ARG A 81 -10.51 12.55 3.61
C ARG A 81 -10.90 11.49 4.65
N LEU A 82 -10.44 10.25 4.49
CA LEU A 82 -10.71 9.13 5.40
C LEU A 82 -9.60 8.98 6.45
N GLY A 83 -8.44 9.63 6.25
CA GLY A 83 -7.36 9.72 7.20
C GLY A 83 -6.00 9.49 6.58
N ASP A 84 -5.04 9.14 7.43
CA ASP A 84 -3.67 8.82 7.04
C ASP A 84 -3.51 7.32 6.90
N ARG A 85 -2.81 6.88 5.85
CA ARG A 85 -2.45 5.48 5.60
C ARG A 85 -0.96 5.37 5.36
N MET A 86 -0.38 4.31 5.89
CA MET A 86 1.01 3.98 5.67
C MET A 86 1.12 2.71 4.83
N PHE A 87 2.04 2.73 3.88
CA PHE A 87 2.44 1.56 3.11
C PHE A 87 3.96 1.44 3.15
N GLU A 88 4.48 0.24 3.34
CA GLU A 88 5.87 -0.08 3.09
C GLU A 88 6.04 -0.44 1.62
N LEU A 89 6.92 0.26 0.91
CA LEU A 89 7.44 -0.22 -0.37
C LEU A 89 8.55 -1.20 -0.04
N TYR A 90 8.27 -2.49 -0.14
CA TYR A 90 9.24 -3.54 0.16
C TYR A 90 9.80 -4.20 -1.10
N THR A 91 9.20 -3.98 -2.27
CA THR A 91 9.76 -4.30 -3.60
C THR A 91 9.60 -3.12 -4.56
N THR A 92 10.07 -3.24 -5.79
CA THR A 92 9.84 -2.25 -6.85
C THR A 92 8.40 -2.25 -7.38
N GLU A 93 7.66 -3.35 -7.15
CA GLU A 93 6.29 -3.53 -7.65
C GLU A 93 5.22 -3.52 -6.56
N ASN A 94 5.59 -3.82 -5.31
CA ASN A 94 4.63 -4.15 -4.27
C ASN A 94 4.70 -3.23 -3.05
N LEU A 95 3.52 -3.01 -2.47
CA LEU A 95 3.27 -2.24 -1.27
C LEU A 95 2.69 -3.18 -0.21
N LYS A 96 3.09 -3.00 1.05
CA LYS A 96 2.49 -3.68 2.20
C LYS A 96 1.86 -2.63 3.09
N GLY A 97 0.55 -2.74 3.33
CA GLY A 97 -0.16 -1.91 4.29
C GLY A 97 -0.62 -2.72 5.49
N ASP A 98 -1.27 -2.07 6.44
CA ASP A 98 -1.77 -2.71 7.67
C ASP A 98 -2.77 -3.84 7.42
N LYS A 99 -3.45 -3.82 6.26
CA LYS A 99 -4.58 -4.71 5.93
C LYS A 99 -4.33 -5.65 4.76
N GLY A 100 -3.14 -5.64 4.16
CA GLY A 100 -2.91 -6.47 2.98
C GLY A 100 -1.69 -6.09 2.15
N PHE A 101 -1.55 -6.81 1.06
CA PHE A 101 -0.50 -6.63 0.06
C PHE A 101 -1.08 -6.04 -1.22
N TYR A 102 -0.31 -5.18 -1.86
CA TYR A 102 -0.79 -4.46 -3.03
C TYR A 102 0.28 -4.39 -4.11
N LYS A 103 -0.15 -4.37 -5.37
CA LYS A 103 0.68 -4.14 -6.54
C LYS A 103 0.50 -2.70 -7.04
N ASN A 104 1.62 -2.00 -7.13
CA ASN A 104 1.73 -0.67 -7.73
C ASN A 104 3.15 -0.45 -8.29
N PRO A 105 3.42 -0.87 -9.55
CA PRO A 105 4.76 -0.77 -10.12
C PRO A 105 5.18 0.67 -10.48
N CYS A 106 4.25 1.64 -10.49
CA CYS A 106 4.57 3.00 -10.93
C CYS A 106 4.95 3.92 -9.77
N ILE A 107 4.51 3.66 -8.54
CA ILE A 107 4.82 4.53 -7.40
C ILE A 107 6.32 4.52 -7.07
N TYR A 108 6.99 3.36 -7.21
CA TYR A 108 8.44 3.26 -7.01
C TYR A 108 9.20 4.19 -7.97
N ARG A 109 8.79 4.24 -9.24
CA ARG A 109 9.37 5.13 -10.25
C ARG A 109 9.19 6.60 -9.88
N ILE A 110 7.98 7.02 -9.46
CA ILE A 110 7.73 8.43 -9.07
C ILE A 110 8.60 8.86 -7.88
N ILE A 111 8.88 7.95 -6.96
CA ILE A 111 9.73 8.23 -5.79
C ILE A 111 11.20 8.43 -6.19
N HIS A 112 11.68 7.73 -7.23
CA HIS A 112 13.10 7.69 -7.61
C HIS A 112 13.44 8.49 -8.87
N GLU A 113 12.47 8.80 -9.73
CA GLU A 113 12.61 9.75 -10.83
C GLU A 113 12.60 11.17 -10.26
N ASN A 114 13.66 11.94 -10.52
CA ASN A 114 13.84 13.31 -10.00
C ASN A 114 12.96 14.30 -10.74
#